data_AF-A0A0M9JJ84-F1
#
_entry.id   AF-A0A0M9JJ84-F1
#
_cell.length_a   1.000
_cell.length_b   1.000
_cell.length_c   1.000
_cell.angle_alpha   90.00
_cell.angle_beta   90.00
_cell.angle_gamma   90.00
#
_symmetry.space_group_name_H-M   'P 1'
#
loop_
_entity.id
_entity.type
_entity.pdbx_description
1 polymer ?
#
loop_
_entity_poly.entity_id
_entity_poly.type
_entity_poly.pdbx_seq_one_letter_code
_entity_poly.pdbx_strand_id
1 'polypeptide(L)'
;MFTAFVTETSGLILFTSRVLLIVDLYRPRPSIQRRICEFLIYCVVFAFGMWAIPMIIWQLPDQKFAKLNVIKTHEFYPDCIWDSNVIAITSTDSTEEDVICVLIVANCVSIGFAIFISAKIAFYMLSRRMINQSEATKKMHKKFNERTILQAILYFTFCCVPFSVLYLTILLEVHIPGSTYFIDIFSENHPTACAVSLFLFYDPYQYYLMELLGIKLRQKISNASTILVEKVNTISRNSNIVFI
;
A
#
# COMPACT_ATOMS: atom_id res chain seq x y z
N MET A 1 -0.37 -9.26 -13.28
CA MET A 1 0.78 -8.34 -13.41
C MET A 1 0.40 -6.88 -13.22
N PHE A 2 -0.42 -6.26 -14.08
CA PHE A 2 -0.84 -4.85 -13.91
C PHE A 2 -1.56 -4.56 -12.58
N THR A 3 -2.40 -5.49 -12.13
CA THR A 3 -3.07 -5.42 -10.83
C THR A 3 -2.08 -5.39 -9.66
N ALA A 4 -0.93 -6.06 -9.77
CA ALA A 4 0.12 -6.03 -8.76
C ALA A 4 0.74 -4.63 -8.70
N PHE A 5 1.17 -4.06 -9.84
CA PHE A 5 1.72 -2.69 -9.88
C PHE A 5 0.78 -1.61 -9.33
N VAL A 6 -0.52 -1.74 -9.63
CA VAL A 6 -1.55 -0.84 -9.07
C VAL A 6 -1.65 -1.01 -7.55
N THR A 7 -1.58 -2.24 -7.05
CA THR A 7 -1.62 -2.53 -5.61
C THR A 7 -0.39 -1.97 -4.90
N GLU A 8 0.80 -2.16 -5.47
CA GLU A 8 2.07 -1.63 -4.95
C GLU A 8 2.09 -0.10 -4.92
N THR A 9 1.67 0.54 -6.01
CA THR A 9 1.54 2.00 -6.11
C THR A 9 0.53 2.54 -5.09
N SER A 10 -0.60 1.85 -4.92
CA SER A 10 -1.61 2.21 -3.92
C SER A 10 -1.06 2.12 -2.50
N GLY A 11 -0.28 1.08 -2.21
CA GLY A 11 0.46 0.94 -0.95
C GLY A 11 1.39 2.13 -0.71
N LEU A 12 2.21 2.48 -1.70
CA LEU A 12 3.13 3.61 -1.62
C LEU A 12 2.40 4.94 -1.36
N ILE A 13 1.33 5.22 -2.11
CA ILE A 13 0.48 6.43 -1.92
C ILE A 13 -0.09 6.50 -0.50
N LEU A 14 -0.51 5.37 0.06
CA LEU A 14 -1.03 5.31 1.44
C LEU A 14 0.04 5.69 2.46
N PHE A 15 1.28 5.19 2.32
CA PHE A 15 2.38 5.56 3.21
C PHE A 15 2.80 7.03 3.03
N THR A 16 2.85 7.53 1.80
CA THR A 16 3.08 8.96 1.55
C THR A 16 2.01 9.84 2.20
N SER A 17 0.74 9.45 2.08
CA SER A 17 -0.38 10.18 2.69
C SER A 17 -0.27 10.22 4.22
N ARG A 18 0.24 9.15 4.85
CA ARG A 18 0.51 9.14 6.29
C ARG A 18 1.60 10.12 6.69
N VAL A 19 2.69 10.19 5.93
CA VAL A 19 3.77 11.16 6.17
C VAL A 19 3.22 12.59 6.03
N LEU A 20 2.45 12.87 4.98
CA LEU A 20 1.85 14.19 4.77
C LEU A 20 0.86 14.57 5.87
N LEU A 21 0.03 13.63 6.35
CA LEU A 21 -0.88 13.87 7.48
C LEU A 21 -0.10 14.24 8.75
N ILE A 22 1.05 13.60 8.99
CA ILE A 22 1.94 13.98 10.10
C ILE A 22 2.47 15.41 9.89
N VAL A 23 2.85 15.79 8.66
CA VAL A 23 3.27 17.15 8.32
C VAL A 23 2.12 18.16 8.53
N ASP A 24 0.88 17.80 8.19
CA ASP A 24 -0.32 18.62 8.46
C ASP A 24 -0.50 18.91 9.94
N LEU A 25 -0.24 17.91 10.79
CA LEU A 25 -0.26 18.07 12.23
C LEU A 25 0.80 19.06 12.75
N TYR A 26 1.90 19.30 12.03
CA TYR A 26 2.89 20.33 12.38
C TYR A 26 2.46 21.74 12.00
N ARG A 27 1.69 21.90 10.91
CA ARG A 27 1.30 23.22 10.40
C ARG A 27 -0.15 23.20 9.88
N PRO A 28 -1.14 23.52 10.73
CA PRO A 28 -2.55 23.32 10.44
C PRO A 28 -3.16 24.28 9.40
N ARG A 29 -2.40 25.31 8.95
CA ARG A 29 -2.83 26.23 7.89
C ARG A 29 -2.03 25.95 6.61
N PRO A 30 -2.55 25.14 5.68
CA PRO A 30 -1.86 24.87 4.42
C PRO A 30 -1.91 26.11 3.52
N SER A 31 -0.76 26.59 3.08
CA SER A 31 -0.67 27.60 2.02
C SER A 31 -1.01 26.97 0.66
N ILE A 32 -1.39 27.79 -0.31
CA ILE A 32 -1.62 27.34 -1.71
C ILE A 32 -0.35 26.66 -2.26
N GLN A 33 0.83 27.23 -1.99
CA GLN A 33 2.12 26.65 -2.36
C GLN A 33 2.30 25.23 -1.81
N ARG A 34 1.85 24.98 -0.58
CA ARG A 34 1.95 23.65 0.04
C ARG A 34 1.04 22.63 -0.64
N ARG A 35 -0.19 23.02 -1.00
CA ARG A 35 -1.09 22.13 -1.76
C ARG A 35 -0.51 21.76 -3.12
N ILE A 36 0.16 22.72 -3.79
CA ILE A 36 0.88 22.46 -5.04
C ILE A 36 2.03 21.48 -4.79
N CYS A 37 2.83 21.67 -3.74
CA CYS A 37 3.90 20.72 -3.39
C CYS A 37 3.36 19.32 -3.05
N GLU A 38 2.25 19.21 -2.32
CA GLU A 38 1.62 17.91 -2.01
C GLU A 38 1.15 17.21 -3.27
N PHE A 39 0.50 17.94 -4.19
CA PHE A 39 0.12 17.41 -5.49
C PHE A 39 1.33 16.92 -6.28
N LEU A 40 2.41 17.71 -6.33
CA LEU A 40 3.65 17.31 -7.01
C LEU A 40 4.28 16.07 -6.38
N ILE A 41 4.26 15.95 -5.05
CA ILE A 41 4.73 14.73 -4.35
C ILE A 41 3.89 13.52 -4.78
N TYR A 42 2.56 13.65 -4.84
CA TYR A 42 1.70 12.56 -5.31
C TYR A 42 1.96 12.20 -6.78
N CYS A 43 2.20 13.17 -7.66
CA CYS A 43 2.57 12.90 -9.05
C CYS A 43 3.89 12.14 -9.15
N VAL A 44 4.91 12.54 -8.38
CA VAL A 44 6.21 11.86 -8.34
C VAL A 44 6.07 10.44 -7.80
N VAL A 45 5.31 10.26 -6.71
CA VAL A 45 5.06 8.94 -6.11
C VAL A 45 4.30 8.03 -7.07
N PHE A 46 3.32 8.56 -7.80
CA PHE A 46 2.59 7.80 -8.81
C PHE A 46 3.51 7.39 -9.98
N ALA A 47 4.31 8.33 -10.49
CA ALA A 47 5.27 8.03 -11.54
C ALA A 47 6.31 6.99 -11.09
N PHE A 48 6.77 7.09 -9.84
CA PHE A 48 7.70 6.13 -9.23
C PHE A 48 7.07 4.77 -8.96
N GLY A 49 5.77 4.66 -8.68
CA GLY A 49 5.10 3.36 -8.54
C GLY A 49 4.83 2.67 -9.88
N MET A 50 4.64 3.45 -10.94
CA MET A 50 4.21 2.97 -12.25
C MET A 50 5.33 2.90 -13.31
N TRP A 51 6.56 3.25 -12.95
CA TRP A 51 7.69 3.36 -13.90
C TRP A 51 8.02 2.06 -14.65
N ALA A 52 7.79 0.90 -14.03
CA ALA A 52 8.12 -0.40 -14.63
C ALA A 52 7.15 -0.79 -15.76
N ILE A 53 5.91 -0.31 -15.73
CA ILE A 53 4.87 -0.62 -16.72
C ILE A 53 5.27 -0.22 -18.16
N PRO A 54 5.66 1.03 -18.46
CA PRO A 54 6.04 1.40 -19.81
C PRO A 54 7.26 0.61 -20.32
N MET A 55 8.20 0.29 -19.42
CA MET A 55 9.39 -0.51 -19.78
C MET A 55 9.02 -1.93 -20.17
N ILE A 56 8.08 -2.55 -19.45
CA ILE A 56 7.59 -3.90 -19.75
C ILE A 56 6.76 -3.89 -21.04
N ILE A 57 5.85 -2.91 -21.21
CA ILE A 57 5.06 -2.77 -22.45
C ILE A 57 5.96 -2.66 -23.68
N TRP A 58 7.09 -1.98 -23.56
CA TRP A 58 8.05 -1.84 -24.66
C TRP A 58 8.75 -3.16 -25.03
N GLN A 59 8.85 -4.09 -24.09
CA GLN A 59 9.51 -5.39 -24.26
C GLN A 59 8.52 -6.52 -24.61
N LEU A 60 7.23 -6.21 -24.77
CA LEU A 60 6.24 -7.23 -25.08
C LEU A 60 6.43 -7.78 -26.50
N PRO A 61 6.49 -9.12 -26.68
CA PRO A 61 6.54 -9.72 -27.99
C PRO A 61 5.18 -9.67 -28.71
N ASP A 62 5.19 -9.98 -30.01
CA ASP A 62 3.95 -10.17 -30.77
C ASP A 62 3.11 -11.28 -30.14
N GLN A 63 1.96 -10.89 -29.60
CA GLN A 63 1.07 -11.74 -28.82
C GLN A 63 0.56 -12.95 -29.60
N LYS A 64 0.38 -12.83 -30.93
CA LYS A 64 -0.08 -13.98 -31.74
C LYS A 64 1.01 -15.04 -31.85
N PHE A 65 2.24 -14.61 -32.08
CA PHE A 65 3.39 -15.51 -32.22
C PHE A 65 3.79 -16.13 -30.88
N ALA A 66 3.86 -15.32 -29.82
CA ALA A 66 4.21 -15.78 -28.48
C ALA A 66 3.24 -16.83 -27.94
N LYS A 67 1.91 -16.58 -28.05
CA LYS A 67 0.88 -17.54 -27.62
C LYS A 67 0.97 -18.87 -28.39
N LEU A 68 1.22 -18.82 -29.70
CA LEU A 68 1.39 -20.03 -30.52
C LEU A 68 2.64 -20.83 -30.16
N ASN A 69 3.72 -20.17 -29.72
CA ASN A 69 4.94 -20.85 -29.29
C ASN A 69 4.77 -21.52 -27.93
N VAL A 70 4.12 -20.85 -26.96
CA VAL A 70 3.83 -21.47 -25.65
C VAL A 70 3.04 -22.78 -25.82
N ILE A 71 2.06 -22.79 -26.73
CA ILE A 71 1.24 -23.96 -27.07
C ILE A 71 2.08 -25.14 -27.60
N LYS A 72 3.16 -24.85 -28.33
CA LYS A 72 4.00 -25.88 -28.95
C LYS A 72 5.05 -26.45 -27.99
N THR A 73 5.50 -25.64 -27.04
CA THR A 73 6.70 -25.94 -26.24
C THR A 73 6.36 -26.42 -24.83
N HIS A 74 5.21 -26.03 -24.28
CA HIS A 74 4.85 -26.33 -22.88
C HIS A 74 3.48 -26.99 -22.78
N GLU A 75 3.27 -27.80 -21.75
CA GLU A 75 1.92 -28.21 -21.35
C GLU A 75 1.18 -27.00 -20.81
N PHE A 76 0.02 -26.69 -21.38
CA PHE A 76 -0.79 -25.53 -21.00
C PHE A 76 -2.25 -25.91 -20.80
N TYR A 77 -2.95 -25.13 -19.98
CA TYR A 77 -4.40 -25.22 -19.90
C TYR A 77 -5.03 -24.56 -21.13
N PRO A 78 -5.85 -25.28 -21.92
CA PRO A 78 -6.30 -24.81 -23.24
C PRO A 78 -7.18 -23.56 -23.21
N ASP A 79 -7.84 -23.30 -22.08
CA ASP A 79 -8.87 -22.27 -21.98
C ASP A 79 -8.33 -20.87 -21.65
N CYS A 80 -7.10 -20.75 -21.11
CA CYS A 80 -6.57 -19.46 -20.64
C CYS A 80 -5.74 -18.69 -21.68
N ILE A 81 -5.05 -19.37 -22.60
CA ILE A 81 -4.10 -18.70 -23.51
C ILE A 81 -4.81 -17.80 -24.54
N TRP A 82 -5.98 -18.21 -25.04
CA TRP A 82 -6.69 -17.46 -26.08
C TRP A 82 -7.56 -16.32 -25.54
N ASP A 83 -7.68 -16.18 -24.22
CA ASP A 83 -8.37 -15.03 -23.64
C ASP A 83 -7.64 -13.73 -24.00
N SER A 84 -8.41 -12.73 -24.43
CA SER A 84 -7.97 -11.34 -24.64
C SER A 84 -7.34 -10.70 -23.40
N ASN A 85 -7.69 -11.17 -22.20
CA ASN A 85 -7.13 -10.67 -20.94
C ASN A 85 -5.78 -11.29 -20.58
N VAL A 86 -5.36 -12.35 -21.27
CA VAL A 86 -4.09 -13.03 -21.02
C VAL A 86 -3.06 -12.54 -22.03
N ILE A 87 -1.97 -12.00 -21.50
CA ILE A 87 -0.86 -11.46 -22.28
C ILE A 87 0.33 -12.38 -22.08
N ALA A 88 0.92 -12.83 -23.19
CA ALA A 88 2.17 -13.57 -23.16
C ALA A 88 3.31 -12.57 -22.94
N ILE A 89 4.03 -12.75 -21.84
CA ILE A 89 5.10 -11.86 -21.39
C ILE A 89 6.46 -12.32 -21.94
N THR A 90 6.57 -13.59 -22.34
CA THR A 90 7.83 -14.19 -22.81
C THR A 90 7.75 -14.55 -24.29
N SER A 91 8.83 -14.26 -25.02
CA SER A 91 9.16 -14.90 -26.29
C SER A 91 10.14 -16.04 -25.99
N THR A 92 10.43 -16.90 -26.96
CA THR A 92 11.42 -17.99 -26.81
C THR A 92 12.85 -17.52 -26.52
N ASP A 93 13.10 -16.22 -26.48
CA ASP A 93 14.40 -15.63 -26.18
C ASP A 93 14.53 -15.38 -24.67
N SER A 94 15.33 -16.23 -24.00
CA SER A 94 15.57 -16.19 -22.55
C SER A 94 16.02 -14.82 -22.04
N THR A 95 16.71 -14.04 -22.87
CA THR A 95 17.17 -12.69 -22.51
C THR A 95 16.05 -11.68 -22.29
N GLU A 96 14.92 -11.77 -22.99
CA GLU A 96 13.79 -10.83 -22.78
C GLU A 96 13.05 -11.16 -21.48
N GLU A 97 12.87 -12.45 -21.20
CA GLU A 97 12.25 -12.94 -19.98
C GLU A 97 13.06 -12.56 -18.73
N ASP A 98 14.39 -12.71 -18.78
CA ASP A 98 15.30 -12.32 -17.71
C ASP A 98 15.19 -10.82 -17.40
N VAL A 99 15.17 -9.97 -18.43
CA VAL A 99 15.09 -8.52 -18.25
C VAL A 99 13.76 -8.12 -17.61
N ILE A 100 12.65 -8.72 -18.03
CA ILE A 100 11.33 -8.47 -17.43
C ILE A 100 11.31 -8.92 -15.96
N CYS A 101 11.86 -10.10 -15.65
CA CYS A 101 11.96 -10.58 -14.28
C CYS A 101 12.79 -9.63 -13.40
N VAL A 102 13.96 -9.17 -13.90
CA VAL A 102 14.79 -8.17 -13.21
C VAL A 102 14.03 -6.88 -12.96
N LEU A 103 13.30 -6.37 -13.95
CA LEU A 103 12.51 -5.14 -13.82
C LEU A 103 11.43 -5.27 -12.73
N ILE A 104 10.76 -6.42 -12.66
CA ILE A 104 9.72 -6.65 -11.65
C ILE A 104 10.33 -6.75 -10.25
N VAL A 105 11.40 -7.53 -10.09
CA VAL A 105 12.12 -7.63 -8.80
C VAL A 105 12.63 -6.25 -8.36
N ALA A 106 13.24 -5.49 -9.27
CA ALA A 106 13.70 -4.14 -8.99
C ALA A 106 12.54 -3.23 -8.55
N ASN A 107 11.39 -3.33 -9.21
CA ASN A 107 10.20 -2.58 -8.81
C ASN A 107 9.72 -2.95 -7.39
N CYS A 108 9.50 -4.24 -7.13
CA CYS A 108 9.04 -4.73 -5.82
C CYS A 108 9.98 -4.28 -4.70
N VAL A 109 11.29 -4.43 -4.89
CA VAL A 109 12.32 -4.04 -3.93
C VAL A 109 12.33 -2.52 -3.73
N SER A 110 12.29 -1.74 -4.82
CA SER A 110 12.31 -0.27 -4.75
C SER A 110 11.11 0.29 -4.00
N ILE A 111 9.90 -0.21 -4.26
CA ILE A 111 8.67 0.19 -3.58
C ILE A 111 8.69 -0.26 -2.12
N GLY A 112 9.14 -1.50 -1.85
CA GLY A 112 9.32 -2.00 -0.48
C GLY A 112 10.24 -1.10 0.35
N PHE A 113 11.40 -0.72 -0.19
CA PHE A 113 12.31 0.22 0.46
C PHE A 113 11.68 1.60 0.66
N ALA A 114 10.96 2.13 -0.34
CA ALA A 114 10.29 3.42 -0.23
C ALA A 114 9.22 3.43 0.88
N ILE A 115 8.45 2.35 1.02
CA ILE A 115 7.47 2.15 2.10
C ILE A 115 8.18 2.09 3.46
N PHE A 116 9.28 1.33 3.56
CA PHE A 116 10.04 1.22 4.80
C PHE A 116 10.63 2.57 5.25
N ILE A 117 11.24 3.32 4.31
CA ILE A 117 11.79 4.65 4.57
C ILE A 117 10.66 5.61 4.99
N SER A 118 9.52 5.58 4.30
CA SER A 118 8.36 6.41 4.63
C SER A 118 7.84 6.11 6.05
N ALA A 119 7.77 4.85 6.44
CA ALA A 119 7.39 4.45 7.79
C ALA A 119 8.40 4.93 8.85
N LYS A 120 9.71 4.86 8.55
CA LYS A 120 10.77 5.39 9.43
C LYS A 120 10.71 6.90 9.58
N ILE A 121 10.47 7.65 8.49
CA ILE A 121 10.29 9.10 8.52
C ILE A 121 9.07 9.46 9.35
N ALA A 122 7.94 8.78 9.13
CA ALA A 122 6.73 8.96 9.92
C ALA A 122 6.99 8.77 11.42
N PHE A 123 7.71 7.70 11.80
CA PHE A 123 8.08 7.45 13.18
C PHE A 123 8.99 8.54 13.77
N TYR A 124 10.02 8.95 13.04
CA TYR A 124 10.96 9.98 13.47
C TYR A 124 10.29 11.33 13.69
N MET A 125 9.41 11.74 12.76
CA MET A 125 8.63 12.96 12.92
C MET A 125 7.75 12.84 14.17
N LEU A 126 6.98 11.75 14.29
CA LEU A 126 6.05 11.58 15.41
C LEU A 126 6.75 11.60 16.78
N SER A 127 7.91 10.93 16.90
CA SER A 127 8.68 10.87 18.15
C SER A 127 9.19 12.23 18.60
N ARG A 128 9.63 13.08 17.65
CA ARG A 128 10.11 14.45 17.94
C ARG A 128 9.01 15.35 18.52
N ARG A 129 7.74 15.10 18.16
CA ARG A 129 6.58 15.86 18.70
C ARG A 129 6.13 15.38 20.09
N MET A 130 6.38 14.11 20.44
CA MET A 130 5.89 13.51 21.68
C MET A 130 6.45 14.14 22.97
N ILE A 131 7.54 14.92 22.89
CA ILE A 131 8.23 15.51 24.05
C ILE A 131 7.32 16.47 24.84
N ASN A 132 6.45 17.23 24.16
CA ASN A 132 5.65 18.30 24.78
C ASN A 132 4.13 18.05 24.76
N GLN A 133 3.69 16.79 24.64
CA GLN A 133 2.28 16.44 24.41
C GLN A 133 1.63 15.73 25.62
N SER A 134 0.30 15.83 25.70
CA SER A 134 -0.49 15.14 26.74
C SER A 134 -0.36 13.62 26.65
N GLU A 135 -0.56 12.92 27.77
CA GLU A 135 -0.54 11.44 27.84
C GLU A 135 -1.57 10.79 26.89
N ALA A 136 -2.72 11.42 26.67
CA ALA A 136 -3.72 10.95 25.71
C ALA A 136 -3.20 11.02 24.26
N THR A 137 -2.56 12.13 23.89
CA THR A 137 -1.96 12.32 22.57
C THR A 137 -0.79 11.35 22.34
N LYS A 138 0.03 11.09 23.35
CA LYS A 138 1.11 10.09 23.29
C LYS A 138 0.58 8.69 23.00
N LYS A 139 -0.52 8.27 23.67
CA LYS A 139 -1.17 6.97 23.41
C LYS A 139 -1.72 6.87 21.99
N MET A 140 -2.34 7.92 21.48
CA MET A 140 -2.83 7.97 20.09
C MET A 140 -1.68 7.82 19.09
N HIS A 141 -0.57 8.52 19.30
CA HIS A 141 0.61 8.44 18.45
C HIS A 141 1.29 7.06 18.48
N LYS A 142 1.37 6.44 19.66
CA LYS A 142 1.87 5.06 19.79
C LYS A 142 1.02 4.07 18.97
N LYS A 143 -0.31 4.12 19.11
CA LYS A 143 -1.23 3.29 18.33
C LYS A 143 -1.10 3.52 16.82
N PHE A 144 -0.97 4.79 16.39
CA PHE A 144 -0.79 5.12 14.97
C PHE A 144 0.51 4.51 14.41
N ASN A 145 1.60 4.56 15.18
CA ASN A 145 2.87 3.98 14.76
C ASN A 145 2.81 2.44 14.69
N GLU A 146 2.22 1.79 15.69
CA GLU A 146 2.02 0.34 15.69
C GLU A 146 1.23 -0.12 14.46
N ARG A 147 0.16 0.60 14.11
CA ARG A 147 -0.64 0.35 12.88
C ARG A 147 0.17 0.55 11.60
N THR A 148 1.05 1.55 11.58
CA THR A 148 1.90 1.86 10.41
C THR A 148 2.94 0.76 10.20
N ILE A 149 3.57 0.28 11.27
CA ILE A 149 4.52 -0.84 11.23
C ILE A 149 3.80 -2.12 10.81
N LEU A 150 2.64 -2.42 11.40
CA LEU A 150 1.86 -3.61 11.04
C LEU A 150 1.51 -3.63 9.56
N GLN A 151 1.07 -2.50 9.00
CA GLN A 151 0.73 -2.42 7.58
C GLN A 151 1.95 -2.57 6.67
N ALA A 152 3.12 -2.08 7.10
CA ALA A 152 4.36 -2.28 6.36
C ALA A 152 4.75 -3.76 6.36
N ILE A 153 4.65 -4.42 7.52
CA ILE A 153 4.92 -5.87 7.64
C ILE A 153 3.98 -6.67 6.75
N LEU A 154 2.66 -6.39 6.80
CA LEU A 154 1.69 -7.07 5.94
C LEU A 154 2.02 -6.93 4.47
N TYR A 155 2.35 -5.72 4.01
CA TYR A 155 2.75 -5.48 2.63
C TYR A 155 4.02 -6.27 2.26
N PHE A 156 5.02 -6.29 3.15
CA PHE A 156 6.25 -7.06 2.91
C PHE A 156 6.00 -8.56 2.83
N THR A 157 5.23 -9.13 3.76
CA THR A 157 4.99 -10.57 3.87
C THR A 157 4.07 -11.11 2.78
N PHE A 158 3.04 -10.36 2.38
CA PHE A 158 2.00 -10.84 1.46
C PHE A 158 2.17 -10.33 0.01
N CYS A 159 2.94 -9.27 -0.23
CA CYS A 159 3.24 -8.80 -1.59
C CYS A 159 4.72 -8.87 -1.91
N CYS A 160 5.57 -8.10 -1.21
CA CYS A 160 6.96 -7.92 -1.62
C CYS A 160 7.76 -9.23 -1.66
N VAL A 161 7.65 -10.06 -0.61
CA VAL A 161 8.39 -11.33 -0.52
C VAL A 161 7.87 -12.37 -1.52
N PRO A 162 6.56 -12.68 -1.60
CA PRO A 162 6.04 -13.67 -2.55
C PRO A 162 6.38 -13.33 -4.00
N PHE A 163 6.19 -12.07 -4.42
CA PHE A 163 6.53 -11.67 -5.80
C PHE A 163 8.04 -11.70 -6.05
N SER A 164 8.87 -11.24 -5.12
CA SER A 164 10.32 -11.30 -5.30
C SER A 164 10.81 -12.75 -5.42
N VAL A 165 10.31 -13.66 -4.57
CA VAL A 165 10.68 -15.08 -4.64
C VAL A 165 10.22 -15.70 -5.96
N LEU A 166 9.00 -15.39 -6.43
CA LEU A 166 8.48 -15.89 -7.72
C LEU A 166 9.42 -15.55 -8.88
N TYR A 167 9.71 -14.27 -9.07
CA TYR A 167 10.52 -13.83 -10.21
C TYR A 167 12.00 -14.19 -10.05
N LEU A 168 12.51 -14.33 -8.82
CA LEU A 168 13.84 -14.88 -8.60
C LEU A 168 13.92 -16.38 -8.92
N THR A 169 12.88 -17.16 -8.64
CA THR A 169 12.85 -18.58 -8.99
C THR A 169 12.79 -18.79 -10.50
N ILE A 170 12.11 -17.91 -11.23
CA ILE A 170 12.12 -17.88 -12.71
C ILE A 170 13.52 -17.53 -13.20
N LEU A 171 14.11 -16.44 -12.72
CA LEU A 171 15.42 -15.95 -13.15
C LEU A 171 16.59 -16.90 -12.85
N LEU A 172 16.51 -17.65 -11.75
CA LEU A 172 17.55 -18.62 -11.38
C LEU A 172 17.29 -20.02 -11.96
N GLU A 173 16.20 -20.21 -12.71
CA GLU A 173 15.73 -21.52 -13.20
C GLU A 173 15.60 -22.57 -12.08
N VAL A 174 15.33 -22.13 -10.85
CA VAL A 174 15.22 -23.00 -9.67
C VAL A 174 13.76 -23.40 -9.50
N HIS A 175 13.42 -24.58 -10.00
CA HIS A 175 12.08 -25.14 -9.81
C HIS A 175 11.94 -25.81 -8.43
N ILE A 176 11.29 -25.12 -7.49
CA ILE A 176 10.89 -25.70 -6.19
C ILE A 176 9.43 -26.14 -6.28
N PRO A 177 9.14 -27.45 -6.30
CA PRO A 177 7.75 -27.93 -6.28
C PRO A 177 7.05 -27.42 -5.02
N GLY A 178 5.92 -26.73 -5.19
CA GLY A 178 5.14 -26.20 -4.07
C GLY A 178 5.32 -24.70 -3.78
N SER A 179 6.43 -24.08 -4.19
CA SER A 179 6.69 -22.66 -3.89
C SER A 179 5.68 -21.72 -4.53
N THR A 180 5.27 -22.02 -5.77
CA THR A 180 4.25 -21.27 -6.53
C THR A 180 2.90 -21.29 -5.82
N TYR A 181 2.45 -22.43 -5.30
CA TYR A 181 1.21 -22.53 -4.52
C TYR A 181 1.25 -21.68 -3.24
N PHE A 182 2.38 -21.63 -2.55
CA PHE A 182 2.52 -20.74 -1.40
C PHE A 182 2.43 -19.28 -1.84
N ILE A 183 3.13 -18.89 -2.90
CA ILE A 183 3.12 -17.53 -3.43
C ILE A 183 1.71 -17.10 -3.84
N ASP A 184 0.97 -17.97 -4.51
CA ASP A 184 -0.42 -17.72 -4.92
C ASP A 184 -1.32 -17.52 -3.68
N ILE A 185 -1.22 -18.41 -2.68
CA ILE A 185 -2.00 -18.26 -1.43
C ILE A 185 -1.67 -16.93 -0.74
N PHE A 186 -0.41 -16.55 -0.60
CA PHE A 186 -0.04 -15.30 0.06
C PHE A 186 -0.50 -14.08 -0.76
N SER A 187 -0.31 -14.09 -2.08
CA SER A 187 -0.67 -12.95 -2.92
C SER A 187 -2.19 -12.74 -3.03
N GLU A 188 -2.97 -13.82 -3.19
CA GLU A 188 -4.44 -13.76 -3.25
C GLU A 188 -5.06 -13.39 -1.90
N ASN A 189 -4.46 -13.82 -0.78
CA ASN A 189 -4.97 -13.50 0.55
C ASN A 189 -4.49 -12.14 1.08
N HIS A 190 -3.65 -11.41 0.34
CA HIS A 190 -3.19 -10.07 0.76
C HIS A 190 -4.37 -9.11 1.10
N PRO A 191 -5.42 -8.95 0.27
CA PRO A 191 -6.54 -8.08 0.59
C PRO A 191 -7.30 -8.55 1.84
N THR A 192 -7.45 -9.86 2.00
CA THR A 192 -8.08 -10.48 3.18
C THR A 192 -7.29 -10.20 4.45
N ALA A 193 -5.96 -10.37 4.41
CA ALA A 193 -5.06 -10.07 5.52
C ALA A 193 -5.12 -8.58 5.90
N CYS A 194 -5.18 -7.68 4.91
CA CYS A 194 -5.41 -6.25 5.14
C CYS A 194 -6.77 -6.00 5.82
N ALA A 195 -7.86 -6.61 5.35
CA ALA A 195 -9.18 -6.45 5.94
C ALA A 195 -9.23 -6.96 7.39
N VAL A 196 -8.69 -8.15 7.66
CA VAL A 196 -8.59 -8.72 9.01
C VAL A 196 -7.76 -7.81 9.92
N SER A 197 -6.64 -7.27 9.44
CA SER A 197 -5.82 -6.33 10.22
C SER A 197 -6.57 -5.04 10.58
N LEU A 198 -7.47 -4.59 9.70
CA LEU A 198 -8.29 -3.41 9.93
C LEU A 198 -9.23 -3.63 11.12
N PHE A 199 -9.95 -4.75 11.13
CA PHE A 199 -10.86 -5.10 12.23
C PHE A 199 -10.13 -5.47 13.53
N LEU A 200 -8.92 -6.00 13.47
CA LEU A 200 -8.18 -6.39 14.68
C LEU A 200 -7.40 -5.25 15.34
N PHE A 201 -6.96 -4.23 14.59
CA PHE A 201 -6.03 -3.23 15.12
C PHE A 201 -6.53 -1.78 15.03
N TYR A 202 -7.65 -1.52 14.35
CA TYR A 202 -8.20 -0.18 14.23
C TYR A 202 -9.47 -0.01 15.07
N ASP A 203 -9.37 0.79 16.13
CA ASP A 203 -10.46 1.02 17.09
C ASP A 203 -11.80 1.41 16.40
N PRO A 204 -11.86 2.30 15.38
CA PRO A 204 -13.12 2.65 14.73
C PRO A 204 -13.83 1.45 14.08
N TYR A 205 -13.07 0.55 13.46
CA TYR A 205 -13.61 -0.63 12.78
C TYR A 205 -13.97 -1.73 13.77
N GLN A 206 -13.26 -1.82 14.89
CA GLN A 206 -13.65 -2.67 16.01
C GLN A 206 -15.00 -2.23 16.59
N TYR A 207 -15.19 -0.93 16.81
CA TYR A 207 -16.45 -0.40 17.32
C TYR A 207 -17.61 -0.66 16.36
N TYR A 208 -17.40 -0.44 15.06
CA TYR A 208 -18.38 -0.77 14.04
C TYR A 208 -18.74 -2.27 14.03
N LEU A 209 -17.75 -3.16 14.10
CA LEU A 209 -17.98 -4.61 14.13
C LEU A 209 -18.73 -5.03 15.40
N MET A 210 -18.36 -4.47 16.55
CA MET A 210 -19.05 -4.74 17.83
C MET A 210 -20.49 -4.24 17.84
N GLU A 211 -20.74 -3.07 17.24
CA GLU A 211 -22.08 -2.50 17.06
C GLU A 211 -22.93 -3.41 16.17
N LEU A 212 -22.39 -3.86 15.04
CA LEU A 212 -23.04 -4.79 14.12
C LEU A 212 -23.36 -6.14 14.77
N LEU A 213 -22.48 -6.64 15.63
CA LEU A 213 -22.65 -7.88 16.38
C LEU A 213 -23.55 -7.73 17.63
N GLY A 214 -24.06 -6.53 17.92
CA GLY A 214 -24.92 -6.25 19.07
C GLY A 214 -24.22 -6.38 20.43
N ILE A 215 -22.89 -6.49 20.44
CA ILE A 215 -22.10 -6.61 21.67
C ILE A 215 -21.93 -5.20 22.24
N LYS A 216 -22.86 -4.80 23.12
CA LYS A 216 -22.74 -3.58 23.91
C LYS A 216 -21.58 -3.73 24.92
N LEU A 217 -20.35 -3.44 24.49
CA LEU A 217 -19.27 -3.21 25.43
C LEU A 217 -19.65 -1.95 26.22
N ARG A 218 -19.97 -2.11 27.51
CA ARG A 218 -20.25 -1.02 28.44
C ARG A 218 -18.99 -0.15 28.55
N GLN A 219 -18.84 0.83 27.68
CA GLN A 219 -17.66 1.68 27.66
C GLN A 219 -17.65 2.59 28.88
N LYS A 220 -16.60 2.45 29.69
CA LYS A 220 -16.11 3.49 30.58
C LYS A 220 -15.61 4.63 29.68
N ILE A 221 -16.51 5.54 29.34
CA ILE A 221 -16.21 6.77 28.60
C ILE A 221 -15.17 7.54 29.42
N SER A 222 -13.91 7.51 28.98
CA SER A 222 -12.92 8.49 29.39
C SER A 222 -12.93 9.57 28.32
N ASN A 223 -13.51 10.71 28.69
CA ASN A 223 -13.70 11.93 27.93
C ASN A 223 -12.42 12.40 27.19
N ALA A 224 -12.20 11.97 25.95
CA ALA A 224 -11.08 12.48 25.14
C ALA A 224 -11.44 12.79 23.68
N SER A 225 -12.56 12.29 23.15
CA SER A 225 -12.94 12.48 21.74
C SER A 225 -13.93 13.63 21.50
N THR A 226 -14.57 14.19 22.54
CA THR A 226 -15.52 15.30 22.41
C THR A 226 -14.87 16.68 22.25
N ILE A 227 -13.57 16.85 22.52
CA ILE A 227 -12.92 18.16 22.49
C ILE A 227 -12.64 18.67 21.05
N LEU A 228 -12.57 17.78 20.05
CA LEU A 228 -12.27 18.20 18.67
C LEU A 228 -13.50 18.63 17.84
N VAL A 229 -14.70 18.14 18.16
CA VAL A 229 -15.93 18.54 17.46
C VAL A 229 -16.47 19.86 18.02
N GLU A 230 -16.31 20.10 19.33
CA GLU A 230 -16.85 21.30 19.96
C GLU A 230 -16.04 22.56 19.63
N LYS A 231 -14.72 22.43 19.39
CA LYS A 231 -13.85 23.59 19.07
C LYS A 231 -14.04 24.15 17.66
N VAL A 232 -14.50 23.33 16.71
CA VAL A 232 -14.84 23.80 15.35
C VAL A 232 -16.19 24.52 15.35
N ASN A 233 -17.16 24.04 16.14
CA ASN A 233 -18.48 24.68 16.22
C ASN A 233 -18.51 25.95 17.09
N THR A 234 -17.66 26.06 18.10
CA THR A 234 -17.58 27.28 18.94
C THR A 234 -16.88 28.44 18.25
N ILE A 235 -15.90 28.19 17.37
CA ILE A 235 -15.26 29.26 16.57
C ILE A 235 -16.23 29.79 15.49
N SER A 236 -17.06 28.92 14.92
CA SER A 236 -18.08 29.33 13.94
C SER A 236 -19.25 30.12 14.55
N ARG A 237 -19.50 29.99 15.85
CA ARG A 237 -20.68 30.58 16.51
C ARG A 237 -20.39 31.92 17.20
N ASN A 238 -19.12 32.21 17.51
CA ASN A 238 -18.72 33.47 18.15
C ASN A 238 -18.35 34.61 17.19
N SER A 239 -18.42 34.42 15.86
CA SER A 239 -18.14 35.50 14.89
C SER A 239 -19.35 36.35 14.49
N ASN A 240 -20.55 36.07 15.02
CA ASN A 240 -21.79 36.77 14.65
C ASN A 240 -22.41 37.63 15.76
N ILE A 241 -21.65 37.99 16.79
CA ILE A 241 -22.12 38.95 17.80
C ILE A 241 -21.01 39.95 18.04
N VAL A 242 -21.09 41.08 17.33
CA VAL A 242 -20.82 42.47 17.74
C VAL A 242 -20.87 43.28 16.45
N PHE A 243 -21.94 44.03 16.24
CA PHE A 243 -21.86 45.45 15.92
C PHE A 243 -23.22 46.07 16.27
N ILE A 244 -23.12 47.15 17.04
CA ILE A 244 -24.19 48.06 17.48
C ILE A 244 -24.94 48.60 16.26
#